data_AF-A0A0P4R8C1-F1
#
_entry.id   AF-A0A0P4R8C1-F1
#
_cell.length_a   1.000
_cell.length_b   1.000
_cell.length_c   1.000
_cell.angle_alpha   90.00
_cell.angle_beta   90.00
_cell.angle_gamma   90.00
#
_symmetry.space_group_name_H-M   'P 1'
#
loop_
_entity.id
_entity.type
_entity.pdbx_description
1 polymer ?
#
loop_
_entity_poly.entity_id
_entity_poly.type
_entity_poly.pdbx_seq_one_letter_code
_entity_poly.pdbx_strand_id
1 'polypeptide(L)'
;MLVTLPPFIQQAEGKGLLDTYRPKGADQVAAADKAPSGKWTSIVNNYFCFIYNKKELKRAPATWQDLLDASSARSPHWAAASPPAKTSRPPTPTPPHSPRS
;
A
#
# COMPACT_ATOMS: atom_id res chain seq x y z
N MET A 1 -0.82 -7.97 11.93
CA MET A 1 -1.13 -6.64 11.39
C MET A 1 -0.48 -6.51 10.02
N LEU A 2 -1.20 -6.00 9.03
CA LEU A 2 -0.73 -5.93 7.64
C LEU A 2 0.21 -4.71 7.48
N VAL A 3 1.52 -4.96 7.51
CA VAL A 3 2.55 -4.01 7.10
C VAL A 3 2.68 -4.16 5.58
N THR A 4 2.02 -3.31 4.81
CA THR A 4 2.16 -3.35 3.35
C THR A 4 3.37 -2.52 2.95
N LEU A 5 4.41 -3.17 2.40
CA LEU A 5 5.31 -2.49 1.48
C LEU A 5 4.46 -1.81 0.40
N PRO A 6 4.74 -0.54 0.05
CA PRO A 6 4.14 0.05 -1.13
C PRO A 6 4.36 -0.91 -2.31
N PRO A 7 3.33 -1.21 -3.12
CA PRO A 7 3.36 -2.32 -4.09
C PRO A 7 4.47 -2.18 -5.15
N PHE A 8 5.14 -1.02 -5.20
CA PHE A 8 6.23 -0.69 -6.11
C PHE A 8 7.40 -1.68 -6.06
N ILE A 9 7.87 -2.12 -4.88
CA ILE A 9 9.05 -3.01 -4.81
C ILE A 9 8.72 -4.42 -5.33
N GLN A 10 7.52 -4.91 -5.02
CA GLN A 10 7.04 -6.22 -5.47
C GLN A 10 6.78 -6.21 -6.99
N GLN A 11 6.23 -5.11 -7.52
CA GLN A 11 6.09 -4.93 -8.96
C GLN A 11 7.44 -4.81 -9.68
N ALA A 12 8.41 -4.11 -9.10
CA ALA A 12 9.75 -4.00 -9.66
C ALA A 12 10.46 -5.36 -9.69
N GLU A 13 10.32 -6.18 -8.64
CA GLU A 13 10.81 -7.56 -8.63
C GLU A 13 10.17 -8.39 -9.76
N GLY A 14 8.84 -8.34 -9.88
CA GLY A 14 8.10 -9.06 -10.93
C GLY A 14 8.44 -8.61 -12.36
N LYS A 15 8.90 -7.37 -12.54
CA LYS A 15 9.38 -6.82 -13.82
C LYS A 15 10.87 -7.04 -14.06
N GLY A 16 11.60 -7.67 -13.13
CA GLY A 16 13.03 -7.90 -13.26
C GLY A 16 13.89 -6.63 -13.14
N LEU A 17 13.36 -5.56 -12.55
CA LEU A 17 14.04 -4.26 -12.45
C LEU A 17 15.00 -4.16 -11.25
N LEU A 18 15.04 -5.20 -10.40
CA LEU A 18 15.87 -5.25 -9.20
C LEU A 18 17.05 -6.20 -9.38
N ASP A 19 18.22 -5.72 -8.97
CA ASP A 19 19.41 -6.55 -8.79
C ASP A 19 19.50 -7.09 -7.36
N THR A 20 20.32 -8.11 -7.16
CA THR A 20 20.50 -8.76 -5.87
C THR A 20 21.44 -7.95 -4.98
N TYR A 21 20.96 -7.55 -3.81
CA TYR A 21 21.79 -6.92 -2.81
C TYR A 21 21.34 -7.32 -1.41
N ARG A 22 22.21 -8.02 -0.68
CA ARG A 22 21.96 -8.47 0.69
C ARG A 22 22.75 -7.59 1.66
N PRO A 23 22.12 -6.58 2.30
CA PRO A 23 22.82 -5.76 3.27
C PRO A 23 23.22 -6.59 4.49
N LYS A 24 24.30 -6.16 5.16
CA LYS A 24 24.75 -6.77 6.42
C LYS A 24 23.61 -6.70 7.44
N GLY A 25 23.30 -7.83 8.10
CA GLY A 25 22.21 -7.93 9.07
C GLY A 25 20.83 -8.26 8.48
N ALA A 26 20.71 -8.46 7.17
CA ALA A 26 19.44 -8.87 6.54
C ALA A 26 18.92 -10.24 7.05
N ASP A 27 19.77 -11.05 7.66
CA ASP A 27 19.43 -12.28 8.38
C ASP A 27 18.48 -12.02 9.56
N GLN A 28 18.61 -10.86 10.22
CA GLN A 28 17.79 -10.45 11.36
C GLN A 28 16.39 -9.94 10.97
N VAL A 29 16.16 -9.66 9.68
CA VAL A 29 14.86 -9.22 9.17
C VAL A 29 13.95 -10.44 8.98
N ALA A 30 12.69 -10.35 9.40
CA ALA A 30 11.73 -11.43 9.29
C ALA A 30 11.52 -11.87 7.83
N ALA A 31 11.19 -13.14 7.60
CA ALA A 31 11.02 -13.69 6.26
C ALA A 31 9.92 -12.98 5.44
N ALA A 32 8.88 -12.46 6.11
CA ALA A 32 7.81 -11.69 5.46
C ALA A 32 8.27 -10.28 5.01
N ASP A 33 9.39 -9.79 5.57
CA ASP A 33 9.91 -8.43 5.39
C ASP A 33 11.18 -8.41 4.53
N LYS A 34 11.45 -9.49 3.78
CA LYS A 34 12.53 -9.55 2.80
C LYS A 34 12.23 -10.51 1.66
N ALA A 35 12.87 -10.31 0.51
CA ALA A 35 12.79 -11.25 -0.59
C ALA A 35 13.70 -12.48 -0.32
N PRO A 36 13.23 -13.71 -0.55
CA PRO A 36 14.12 -14.89 -0.56
C PRO A 36 15.25 -14.77 -1.59
N SER A 37 14.99 -14.07 -2.69
CA SER A 37 15.94 -13.73 -3.75
C SER A 37 17.05 -12.79 -3.26
N GLY A 38 16.82 -12.01 -2.19
CA GLY A 38 17.72 -10.96 -1.73
C GLY A 38 17.65 -9.69 -2.58
N LYS A 39 16.59 -9.50 -3.38
CA LYS A 39 16.36 -8.30 -4.19
C LYS A 39 15.78 -7.12 -3.41
N TRP A 40 15.22 -7.37 -2.22
CA TRP A 40 14.73 -6.31 -1.33
C TRP A 40 14.72 -6.77 0.13
N THR A 41 14.77 -5.81 1.04
CA THR A 41 14.65 -5.98 2.50
C THR A 41 13.99 -4.72 3.06
N SER A 42 12.98 -4.86 3.92
CA SER A 42 12.34 -3.74 4.59
C SER A 42 13.28 -3.10 5.61
N ILE A 43 13.35 -1.77 5.63
CA ILE A 43 14.20 -1.01 6.56
C ILE A 43 13.38 -0.43 7.72
N VAL A 44 12.12 -0.08 7.47
CA VAL A 44 11.25 0.58 8.46
C VAL A 44 9.86 -0.04 8.43
N ASN A 45 9.30 -0.27 9.61
CA ASN A 45 7.89 -0.67 9.74
C ASN A 45 7.01 0.57 9.65
N ASN A 46 6.47 0.83 8.47
CA ASN A 46 5.50 1.91 8.27
C ASN A 46 4.12 1.45 8.73
N TYR A 47 3.67 1.94 9.88
CA TYR A 47 2.33 1.66 10.39
C TYR A 47 1.39 2.81 10.05
N PHE A 48 0.20 2.47 9.53
CA PHE A 48 -0.88 3.43 9.47
C PHE A 48 -1.24 3.87 10.88
N CYS A 49 -1.21 5.18 11.11
CA CYS A 49 -1.65 5.79 12.35
C CYS A 49 -2.63 6.92 12.06
N PHE A 50 -3.53 7.17 13.00
CA PHE A 50 -4.43 8.32 12.92
C PHE A 50 -3.74 9.56 13.46
N ILE A 51 -3.61 10.58 12.60
CA ILE A 51 -3.13 11.91 12.98
C ILE A 51 -4.37 12.82 13.04
N TYR A 52 -4.58 13.51 14.17
CA TYR A 52 -5.75 14.36 14.37
C TYR A 52 -5.37 15.69 15.04
N ASN A 53 -6.16 16.74 14.78
CA ASN A 53 -5.96 18.05 15.40
C ASN A 53 -6.61 18.09 16.79
N LYS A 54 -5.79 18.14 17.85
CA LYS A 54 -6.25 18.20 19.24
C LYS A 54 -7.05 19.45 19.60
N LYS A 55 -6.98 20.52 18.80
CA LYS A 55 -7.79 21.75 19.02
C LYS A 55 -9.24 21.54 18.58
N GLU A 56 -9.44 20.72 17.56
CA GLU A 56 -10.74 20.49 16.91
C GLU A 56 -11.43 19.23 17.43
N LEU A 57 -10.64 18.21 17.79
CA LEU A 57 -11.12 16.91 18.23
C LEU A 57 -10.59 16.61 19.63
N LYS A 58 -11.49 16.47 20.60
CA LYS A 58 -11.12 16.10 21.98
C LYS A 58 -10.82 14.62 22.17
N ARG A 59 -11.26 13.77 21.23
CA ARG A 59 -11.03 12.32 21.25
C ARG A 59 -10.38 11.90 19.93
N ALA A 60 -9.33 11.10 20.03
CA ALA A 60 -8.70 10.48 18.87
C ALA A 60 -9.68 9.45 18.26
N PRO A 61 -9.79 9.37 16.92
CA PRO A 61 -10.45 8.23 16.29
C PRO A 61 -9.71 6.94 16.66
N ALA A 62 -10.46 5.88 16.94
CA ALA A 62 -9.94 4.56 17.27
C ALA A 62 -10.24 3.55 16.16
N THR A 63 -11.22 3.86 15.30
CA THR A 63 -11.65 3.01 14.19
C THR A 63 -11.70 3.77 12.87
N TRP A 64 -11.73 3.04 11.76
CA TRP A 64 -11.93 3.63 10.43
C TRP A 64 -13.33 4.24 10.29
N GLN A 65 -14.34 3.67 10.96
CA GLN A 65 -15.69 4.23 10.97
C GLN A 65 -15.73 5.62 11.63
N ASP A 66 -14.89 5.87 12.65
CA ASP A 66 -14.83 7.17 13.31
C ASP A 66 -14.40 8.30 12.36
N LEU A 67 -13.71 7.98 11.26
CA LEU A 67 -13.34 8.94 10.22
C LEU A 67 -14.51 9.27 9.27
N LEU A 68 -15.49 8.38 9.16
CA LEU A 68 -16.63 8.50 8.25
C LEU A 68 -17.85 9.19 8.89
N ASP A 69 -17.83 9.40 10.21
CA ASP A 69 -18.88 10.13 10.90
C ASP A 69 -18.93 11.60 10.44
N ALA A 70 -20.13 12.17 10.33
CA ALA A 70 -20.40 13.51 9.79
C ALA A 70 -19.67 14.62 10.56
N SER A 71 -19.32 14.39 11.83
CA SER A 71 -18.51 15.31 12.65
C SER A 71 -17.03 15.34 12.24
N SER A 72 -16.50 14.24 11.71
CA SER A 72 -15.13 14.12 11.22
C SER A 72 -15.05 14.60 9.76
N ALA A 73 -16.01 14.19 8.92
CA ALA A 73 -16.03 14.44 7.48
C ALA A 73 -16.07 15.92 7.06
N ARG A 74 -16.53 16.84 7.92
CA ARG A 74 -16.70 18.27 7.59
C ARG A 74 -15.44 19.13 7.77
N SER A 75 -14.41 18.60 8.41
CA SER A 75 -13.18 19.35 8.69
C SER A 75 -12.17 19.24 7.52
N PRO A 76 -11.81 20.31 6.80
CA PRO A 76 -10.95 20.22 5.62
C PRO A 76 -9.48 19.84 5.91
N HIS A 77 -9.15 19.43 7.14
CA HIS A 77 -7.80 19.17 7.63
C HIS A 77 -7.48 17.69 7.91
N TRP A 78 -8.42 16.76 7.70
CA TRP A 78 -8.12 15.33 7.76
C TRP A 78 -7.80 14.81 6.36
N ALA A 79 -6.51 14.57 6.08
CA ALA A 79 -6.13 13.74 4.94
C ALA A 79 -6.16 12.28 5.42
N ALA A 80 -7.30 11.61 5.31
CA ALA A 80 -7.28 10.15 5.30
C ALA A 80 -6.50 9.74 4.05
N ALA A 81 -5.39 9.02 4.21
CA ALA A 81 -4.69 8.42 3.09
C ALA A 81 -5.69 7.54 2.33
N SER A 82 -6.07 8.00 1.13
CA SER A 82 -7.03 7.28 0.29
C SER A 82 -6.43 5.92 -0.07
N PRO A 83 -7.20 4.82 0.01
CA PRO A 83 -6.73 3.55 -0.54
C PRO A 83 -6.47 3.75 -2.04
N PRO A 84 -5.41 3.16 -2.63
CA PRO A 84 -5.30 3.13 -4.07
C PRO A 84 -6.56 2.43 -4.59
N ALA A 85 -7.30 3.13 -5.45
CA ALA A 85 -8.46 2.55 -6.13
C ALA A 85 -8.04 1.19 -6.70
N LYS A 86 -8.76 0.12 -6.36
CA LYS A 86 -8.62 -1.14 -7.08
C LYS A 86 -8.93 -0.81 -8.53
N THR A 87 -7.90 -0.76 -9.37
CA THR A 87 -8.05 -0.73 -10.82
C THR A 87 -8.61 -2.08 -11.22
N SER A 88 -9.93 -2.18 -11.19
CA SER A 88 -10.67 -3.18 -11.95
C SER A 88 -10.21 -3.03 -13.39
N ARG A 89 -9.39 -3.97 -13.86
CA ARG A 89 -8.97 -4.04 -15.26
C ARG A 89 -10.23 -4.02 -16.12
N PRO A 90 -10.38 -3.09 -17.08
CA PRO A 90 -11.49 -3.16 -18.01
C PRO A 90 -11.43 -4.51 -18.76
N PRO A 91 -12.56 -5.15 -19.06
CA PRO A 91 -12.57 -6.40 -19.80
C PRO A 91 -11.85 -6.19 -21.14
N THR A 92 -10.97 -7.13 -21.49
CA THR A 92 -10.25 -7.11 -22.76
C THR A 92 -11.26 -7.11 -23.90
N PRO A 93 -11.20 -6.16 -24.86
CA PRO A 93 -12.04 -6.23 -26.04
C PRO A 93 -11.64 -7.47 -26.84
N THR A 94 -12.60 -8.36 -27.07
CA THR A 94 -12.45 -9.53 -27.93
C THR A 94 -12.03 -9.06 -29.33
N PRO A 95 -10.95 -9.59 -29.92
CA PRO A 95 -10.58 -9.22 -31.28
C PRO A 95 -11.69 -9.64 -32.26
N PRO A 96 -12.02 -8.82 -33.28
CA PRO A 96 -12.98 -9.23 -34.30
C PRO A 96 -12.42 -10.43 -35.05
N HIS A 97 -13.23 -11.48 -35.19
CA HIS A 97 -12.93 -12.62 -36.04
C HIS A 97 -12.61 -12.13 -37.45
N SER A 98 -11.39 -12.36 -37.93
CA SER A 98 -11.08 -12.23 -39.35
C SER A 98 -11.95 -13.23 -40.11
N PRO A 99 -12.74 -12.81 -41.13
CA PRO A 99 -13.35 -13.76 -42.03
C PRO A 99 -12.23 -14.40 -42.84
N ARG A 100 -12.16 -15.72 -42.73
CA ARG A 100 -11.31 -16.56 -43.56
C ARG A 100 -11.84 -16.47 -44.99
N SER A 101 -11.04 -15.92 -45.90
CA SER A 101 -11.15 -16.05 -47.35
C SER A 101 -9.75 -16.20 -47.92
#